data_AF-A0A383F0F8-F1
#
_entry.id   AF-A0A383F0F8-F1
#
_cell.length_a   1.000
_cell.length_b   1.000
_cell.length_c   1.000
_cell.angle_alpha   90.00
_cell.angle_beta   90.00
_cell.angle_gamma   90.00
#
_symmetry.space_group_name_H-M   'P 1'
#
loop_
_entity.id
_entity.type
_entity.pdbx_description
1 polymer ?
#
loop_
_entity_poly.entity_id
_entity_poly.type
_entity_poly.pdbx_seq_one_letter_code
_entity_poly.pdbx_strand_id
1 'polypeptide(L)'
;SETRKDDFRREIMNYIGALAVEGKTFDYRSNERLQKALELKLFEDQKDTIKLSTLVSNVVDRETQGKIDVVKERLIRDYGYNEESATDVLNYVASIFARGDAKETN
;
A
#
# COMPACT_ATOMS: atom_id res chain seq x y z
N SER A 1 11.87 15.51 -5.70
CA SER A 1 13.27 15.87 -5.38
C SER A 1 13.35 16.22 -3.90
N GLU A 2 14.48 15.92 -3.25
CA GLU A 2 14.66 16.19 -1.82
C GLU A 2 14.56 17.70 -1.51
N THR A 3 15.05 18.55 -2.41
CA THR A 3 14.91 20.02 -2.35
C THR A 3 13.45 20.47 -2.15
N ARG A 4 12.49 19.90 -2.91
CA ARG A 4 11.07 20.27 -2.76
C ARG A 4 10.48 19.85 -1.42
N LYS A 5 10.99 18.77 -0.82
CA LYS A 5 10.56 18.31 0.51
C LYS A 5 11.13 19.23 1.58
N ASP A 6 12.38 19.65 1.45
CA ASP A 6 13.02 20.58 2.39
C ASP A 6 12.36 21.96 2.36
N ASP A 7 12.04 22.48 1.18
CA ASP A 7 11.29 23.74 1.04
C ASP A 7 9.92 23.65 1.71
N PHE A 8 9.22 22.53 1.50
CA PHE A 8 7.93 22.28 2.13
C PHE A 8 8.03 22.20 3.66
N ARG A 9 9.03 21.47 4.20
CA ARG A 9 9.26 21.39 5.65
C ARG A 9 9.53 22.76 6.25
N ARG A 10 10.35 23.59 5.59
CA ARG A 10 10.64 24.96 6.02
C ARG A 10 9.38 25.84 6.06
N GLU A 11 8.53 25.72 5.03
CA GLU A 11 7.27 26.45 4.97
C GLU A 11 6.31 26.07 6.10
N ILE A 12 6.17 24.78 6.40
CA ILE A 12 5.34 24.31 7.53
C ILE A 12 5.91 24.79 8.86
N MET A 13 7.23 24.72 9.06
CA MET A 13 7.87 25.23 10.27
C MET A 13 7.64 26.74 10.46
N ASN A 14 7.72 27.52 9.38
CA ASN A 14 7.45 28.95 9.42
C ASN A 14 5.98 29.23 9.77
N TYR A 15 5.06 28.45 9.22
CA TYR A 15 3.63 28.56 9.53
C TYR A 15 3.32 28.26 11.00
N ILE A 16 3.87 27.16 11.53
CA ILE A 16 3.76 26.80 12.95
C ILE A 16 4.36 27.90 13.84
N GLY A 17 5.55 28.40 13.46
CA GLY A 17 6.21 29.49 14.17
C GLY A 17 5.37 30.77 14.21
N ALA A 18 4.75 31.16 13.10
CA ALA A 18 3.88 32.31 13.04
C ALA A 18 2.65 32.18 13.96
N LEU A 19 2.01 31.00 13.97
CA LEU A 19 0.89 30.71 14.88
C LEU A 19 1.32 30.77 16.35
N ALA A 20 2.50 30.24 16.68
CA ALA A 20 3.02 30.27 18.04
C ALA A 20 3.29 31.70 18.53
N VAL A 21 3.82 32.57 17.66
CA VAL A 21 4.04 34.00 17.96
C VAL A 21 2.70 34.73 18.20
N GLU A 22 1.65 34.36 17.47
CA GLU A 22 0.30 34.89 17.66
C GLU A 22 -0.47 34.26 18.83
N GLY A 23 0.13 33.33 19.58
CA GLY A 23 -0.51 32.61 20.67
C GLY A 23 -1.60 31.64 20.22
N LYS A 24 -1.63 31.27 18.93
CA LYS A 24 -2.61 30.37 18.34
C LYS A 24 -2.10 28.93 18.38
N THR A 25 -3.01 28.00 18.62
CA THR A 25 -2.71 26.56 18.54
C THR A 25 -2.63 26.13 17.08
N PHE A 26 -1.64 25.29 16.78
CA PHE A 26 -1.51 24.67 15.47
C PHE A 26 -2.58 23.60 15.25
N ASP A 27 -3.24 23.63 14.09
CA ASP A 27 -4.14 22.60 13.58
C ASP A 27 -3.65 22.16 12.20
N TYR A 28 -3.46 20.86 12.00
CA TYR A 28 -3.00 20.32 10.71
C TYR A 28 -3.97 20.61 9.55
N ARG A 29 -5.24 20.94 9.85
CA ARG A 29 -6.30 21.28 8.89
C ARG A 29 -6.28 22.75 8.50
N SER A 30 -5.58 23.62 9.24
CA SER A 30 -5.59 25.06 8.98
C SER A 30 -4.71 25.48 7.81
N ASN A 31 -3.93 24.55 7.25
CA ASN A 31 -3.11 24.75 6.06
C ASN A 31 -3.50 23.71 4.99
N GLU A 32 -4.17 24.16 3.94
CA GLU A 32 -4.65 23.26 2.86
C GLU A 32 -3.54 22.46 2.20
N ARG A 33 -2.33 23.03 2.09
CA ARG A 33 -1.20 22.36 1.46
C ARG A 33 -0.67 21.24 2.36
N LEU A 34 -0.60 21.46 3.67
CA LEU A 34 -0.28 20.41 4.63
C LEU A 34 -1.32 19.31 4.63
N GLN A 35 -2.59 19.68 4.66
CA GLN A 35 -3.70 18.73 4.65
C GLN A 35 -3.63 17.82 3.41
N LYS A 36 -3.50 18.39 2.20
CA LYS A 36 -3.37 17.61 0.96
C LYS A 36 -2.13 16.72 0.96
N ALA A 37 -1.02 17.18 1.53
CA ALA A 37 0.20 16.37 1.63
C ALA A 37 0.02 15.19 2.58
N LEU A 38 -0.66 15.38 3.71
CA LEU A 38 -1.00 14.30 4.65
C LEU A 38 -1.98 13.31 4.03
N GLU A 39 -3.02 13.79 3.35
CA GLU A 39 -3.98 12.95 2.61
C GLU A 39 -3.27 12.09 1.55
N LEU A 40 -2.39 12.70 0.74
CA LEU A 40 -1.62 11.98 -0.26
C LEU A 40 -0.68 10.95 0.38
N LYS A 41 -0.04 11.30 1.50
CA LYS A 41 0.85 10.37 2.21
C LYS A 41 0.07 9.20 2.81
N LEU A 42 -1.06 9.47 3.48
CA LEU A 42 -1.95 8.44 4.01
C LEU A 42 -2.49 7.54 2.90
N PHE A 43 -2.84 8.12 1.75
CA PHE A 43 -3.27 7.37 0.58
C PHE A 43 -2.15 6.45 0.08
N GLU A 44 -0.94 6.96 -0.16
CA GLU A 44 0.18 6.14 -0.61
C GLU A 44 0.54 5.05 0.42
N ASP A 45 0.48 5.34 1.72
CA ASP A 45 0.74 4.36 2.79
C ASP A 45 -0.34 3.26 2.85
N GLN A 46 -1.60 3.59 2.54
CA GLN A 46 -2.71 2.63 2.55
C GLN A 46 -3.01 1.99 1.19
N LYS A 47 -2.43 2.50 0.10
CA LYS A 47 -2.71 2.07 -1.27
C LYS A 47 -2.50 0.58 -1.49
N ASP A 48 -1.48 -0.01 -0.87
CA ASP A 48 -1.24 -1.45 -1.00
C ASP A 48 -2.21 -2.29 -0.15
N THR A 49 -2.71 -1.73 0.95
CA THR A 49 -3.80 -2.33 1.74
C THR A 49 -5.14 -2.30 0.98
N ILE A 50 -5.41 -1.19 0.27
CA ILE A 50 -6.61 -1.02 -0.57
C ILE A 50 -6.56 -1.94 -1.80
N LYS A 51 -5.38 -2.12 -2.41
CA LYS A 51 -5.20 -3.06 -3.53
C LYS A 51 -5.38 -4.52 -3.10
N LEU A 52 -4.85 -4.91 -1.94
CA LEU A 52 -5.00 -6.28 -1.42
C LEU A 52 -6.46 -6.62 -1.16
N SER A 53 -7.21 -5.73 -0.49
CA SER A 53 -8.64 -5.94 -0.23
C SER A 53 -9.49 -5.97 -1.51
N THR A 54 -9.19 -5.13 -2.50
CA THR A 54 -9.93 -5.10 -3.76
C THR A 54 -9.61 -6.32 -4.65
N LEU A 55 -8.36 -6.77 -4.70
CA LEU A 55 -7.96 -8.01 -5.41
C LEU A 55 -8.60 -9.26 -4.80
N VAL A 56 -8.84 -9.28 -3.49
CA VAL A 56 -9.55 -10.36 -2.79
C VAL A 56 -11.07 -10.25 -2.94
N SER A 57 -11.61 -9.06 -3.26
CA SER A 57 -13.07 -8.84 -3.40
C SER A 57 -13.62 -8.89 -4.82
N ASN A 58 -12.76 -8.79 -5.85
CA ASN A 58 -13.21 -9.03 -7.21
C ASN A 58 -13.46 -10.52 -7.36
N VAL A 59 -14.73 -10.90 -7.38
CA VAL A 59 -15.23 -12.24 -7.68
C VAL A 59 -14.36 -12.86 -8.77
N VAL A 60 -13.48 -13.79 -8.38
CA VAL A 60 -12.65 -14.53 -9.32
C VAL A 60 -13.62 -15.28 -10.22
N ASP A 61 -13.49 -15.09 -11.52
CA ASP A 61 -14.34 -15.82 -12.46
C ASP A 61 -14.10 -17.34 -12.30
N ARG A 62 -15.11 -18.15 -12.63
CA ARG A 62 -15.05 -19.60 -12.38
C ARG A 62 -13.90 -20.29 -13.13
N GLU A 63 -13.48 -19.77 -14.28
CA GLU A 63 -12.37 -20.34 -15.06
C GLU A 63 -11.03 -20.07 -14.37
N THR A 64 -10.82 -18.84 -13.90
CA THR A 64 -9.63 -18.46 -13.14
C THR A 64 -9.57 -19.20 -11.81
N GLN A 65 -10.71 -19.36 -11.11
CA GLN A 65 -10.76 -20.16 -9.89
C GLN A 65 -10.36 -21.61 -10.16
N GLY A 66 -10.85 -22.22 -11.25
CA GLY A 66 -10.45 -23.58 -11.63
C GLY A 66 -8.94 -23.71 -11.91
N LYS A 67 -8.31 -22.69 -12.51
CA LYS A 67 -6.85 -22.68 -12.71
C LYS A 67 -6.09 -22.58 -11.37
N ILE A 68 -6.58 -21.76 -10.44
CA ILE A 68 -6.01 -21.63 -9.09
C ILE A 68 -6.09 -22.97 -8.37
N ASP A 69 -7.24 -23.65 -8.44
CA ASP A 69 -7.47 -24.92 -7.77
C ASP A 69 -6.53 -26.02 -8.30
N VAL A 70 -6.32 -26.10 -9.62
CA VAL A 70 -5.34 -27.03 -10.21
C VAL A 70 -3.92 -26.79 -9.69
N VAL A 71 -3.53 -25.54 -9.49
CA VAL A 71 -2.21 -25.21 -8.93
C VAL A 71 -2.13 -25.59 -7.45
N LYS A 72 -3.19 -25.33 -6.67
CA LYS A 72 -3.27 -25.74 -5.26
C LYS A 72 -3.18 -27.26 -5.10
N GLU A 73 -3.94 -28.01 -5.90
CA GLU A 73 -3.87 -29.47 -5.92
C GLU A 73 -2.46 -29.98 -6.21
N ARG A 74 -1.76 -29.33 -7.15
CA ARG A 74 -0.37 -29.66 -7.47
C ARG A 74 0.58 -29.39 -6.30
N LEU A 75 0.44 -28.25 -5.63
CA LEU A 75 1.23 -27.91 -4.44
C LEU A 75 1.02 -28.93 -3.32
N ILE A 76 -0.23 -29.34 -3.09
CA ILE A 76 -0.57 -30.34 -2.07
C ILE A 76 0.01 -31.70 -2.44
N ARG A 77 -0.24 -32.19 -3.66
CA ARG A 77 0.14 -33.52 -4.11
C ARG A 77 1.65 -33.69 -4.24
N ASP A 78 2.33 -32.71 -4.84
CA ASP A 78 3.72 -32.87 -5.27
C ASP A 78 4.71 -32.27 -4.26
N TYR A 79 4.27 -31.35 -3.39
CA TYR A 79 5.14 -30.60 -2.48
C TYR A 79 4.70 -30.64 -1.00
N GLY A 80 3.65 -31.39 -0.66
CA GLY A 80 3.23 -31.62 0.73
C GLY A 80 2.57 -30.44 1.42
N TYR A 81 2.05 -29.49 0.64
CA TYR A 81 1.26 -28.39 1.18
C TYR A 81 -0.09 -28.89 1.70
N ASN A 82 -0.71 -28.11 2.57
CA ASN A 82 -2.12 -28.29 2.90
C ASN A 82 -2.93 -27.15 2.22
N GLU A 83 -4.25 -27.22 2.33
CA GLU A 83 -5.16 -26.28 1.66
C GLU A 83 -4.88 -24.81 2.02
N GLU A 84 -4.60 -24.55 3.30
CA GLU A 84 -4.32 -23.22 3.84
C GLU A 84 -2.97 -22.71 3.34
N SER A 85 -1.90 -23.49 3.48
CA SER A 85 -0.55 -23.08 3.08
C SER A 85 -0.41 -22.94 1.57
N ALA A 86 -1.13 -23.73 0.76
CA ALA A 86 -1.18 -23.56 -0.69
C ALA A 86 -1.87 -22.23 -1.07
N THR A 87 -2.93 -21.85 -0.35
CA THR A 87 -3.64 -20.59 -0.56
C THR A 87 -2.76 -19.39 -0.18
N ASP A 88 -2.10 -19.46 0.97
CA ASP A 88 -1.24 -18.39 1.47
C ASP A 88 -0.05 -18.10 0.56
N VAL A 89 0.60 -19.14 0.04
CA VAL A 89 1.71 -18.97 -0.91
C VAL A 89 1.23 -18.31 -2.21
N LEU A 90 0.08 -18.72 -2.74
CA LEU A 90 -0.46 -18.09 -3.95
C LEU A 90 -0.81 -16.62 -3.74
N ASN A 91 -1.39 -16.28 -2.58
CA ASN A 91 -1.65 -14.88 -2.20
C ASN A 91 -0.36 -14.09 -2.04
N TYR A 92 0.65 -14.67 -1.41
CA TYR A 92 1.96 -14.04 -1.24
C TYR A 92 2.63 -13.75 -2.59
N VAL A 93 2.68 -14.72 -3.49
CA VAL A 93 3.22 -14.56 -4.84
C VAL A 93 2.44 -13.49 -5.63
N ALA A 94 1.11 -13.52 -5.57
CA ALA A 94 0.28 -12.48 -6.20
C ALA A 94 0.61 -11.08 -5.67
N SER A 95 0.89 -10.94 -4.37
CA SER A 95 1.28 -9.67 -3.76
C SER A 95 2.63 -9.14 -4.27
N ILE A 96 3.60 -10.03 -4.55
CA ILE A 96 4.91 -9.66 -5.14
C ILE A 96 4.70 -9.07 -6.54
N PHE A 97 3.91 -9.76 -7.38
CA PHE A 97 3.59 -9.28 -8.72
C PHE A 97 2.82 -7.95 -8.68
N ALA A 98 1.89 -7.78 -7.74
CA ALA A 98 1.10 -6.56 -7.59
C ALA A 98 1.94 -5.34 -7.13
N ARG A 99 2.98 -5.57 -6.32
CA ARG A 99 3.94 -4.52 -5.91
C ARG A 99 4.98 -4.19 -6.98
N GLY A 100 5.12 -5.04 -8.01
CA GLY A 100 6.14 -4.88 -9.04
C GLY A 100 7.53 -5.34 -8.61
N ASP A 101 7.64 -6.05 -7.49
CA ASP A 101 8.90 -6.55 -6.90
C ASP A 101 9.48 -7.76 -7.68
N ALA A 102 8.92 -8.11 -8.84
CA ALA A 102 9.27 -9.31 -9.60
C ALA A 102 10.56 -9.21 -10.45
N LYS A 103 11.36 -8.14 -10.34
CA LYS A 103 12.73 -8.01 -10.88
C LYS A 103 13.56 -7.16 -9.91
N GLU A 104 14.81 -7.46 -9.57
CA GLU A 104 15.90 -8.10 -10.32
C GLU A 104 16.71 -9.07 -9.43
N THR A 105 16.99 -10.26 -9.95
CA THR A 105 18.24 -10.97 -9.66
C THR A 105 18.77 -11.52 -10.98
N ASN A 106 19.86 -10.92 -11.46
CA ASN A 106 20.76 -11.51 -12.46
C ASN A 106 21.42 -12.76 -11.88
#